data_AF-A0A7G8DM80-F1
#
_entry.id   AF-A0A7G8DM80-F1
#
_cell.length_a   1.000
_cell.length_b   1.000
_cell.length_c   1.000
_cell.angle_alpha   90.00
_cell.angle_beta   90.00
_cell.angle_gamma   90.00
#
_symmetry.space_group_name_H-M   'P 1'
#
loop_
_entity.id
_entity.type
_entity.pdbx_description
1 polymer ?
#
loop_
_entity_poly.entity_id
_entity_poly.type
_entity_poly.pdbx_seq_one_letter_code
_entity_poly.pdbx_strand_id
1 'polypeptide(L)'
;MVAYLAETKGVSRRTGQRTVQQAYALIREDIDKANVQRSDLVAQAIHLLMESARLGLSQNNPGAVVGAVAQLDKLCGLSPARH
;
A
#
# COMPACT_ATOMS: atom_id res chain seq x y z
N MET A 1 7.04 -7.53 4.00
CA MET A 1 6.21 -8.74 4.20
C MET A 1 6.93 -10.05 3.86
N VAL A 2 7.51 -10.22 2.66
CA VAL A 2 8.27 -11.45 2.32
C VAL A 2 9.49 -11.66 3.24
N ALA A 3 10.28 -10.60 3.47
CA ALA A 3 11.41 -10.64 4.41
C ALA A 3 10.95 -10.99 5.83
N TYR A 4 9.88 -10.35 6.29
CA TYR A 4 9.24 -10.66 7.58
C TYR A 4 8.79 -12.13 7.67
N LEU A 5 8.17 -12.70 6.64
CA LEU A 5 7.78 -14.11 6.63
C LEU A 5 9.01 -15.03 6.68
N ALA A 6 10.07 -14.68 5.96
CA ALA A 6 11.32 -15.46 6.00
C ALA A 6 11.95 -15.43 7.40
N GLU A 7 11.99 -14.27 8.05
CA GLU A 7 12.56 -14.10 9.38
C GLU A 7 11.71 -14.72 10.50
N THR A 8 10.37 -14.57 10.43
CA THR A 8 9.48 -14.96 11.53
C THR A 8 8.88 -16.36 11.39
N LYS A 9 8.77 -16.87 10.16
CA LYS A 9 8.19 -18.20 9.86
C LYS A 9 9.21 -19.18 9.30
N GLY A 10 10.47 -18.77 9.13
CA GLY A 10 11.55 -19.62 8.61
C GLY A 10 11.32 -20.10 7.17
N VAL A 11 10.44 -19.45 6.40
CA VAL A 11 10.14 -19.86 5.02
C VAL A 11 11.15 -19.28 4.05
N SER A 12 11.46 -20.02 2.97
CA SER A 12 12.32 -19.50 1.92
C SER A 12 11.75 -18.21 1.31
N ARG A 13 12.61 -17.31 0.80
CA ARG A 13 12.16 -16.08 0.11
C ARG A 13 11.16 -16.39 -1.02
N ARG A 14 11.39 -17.47 -1.78
CA ARG A 14 10.51 -17.91 -2.87
C ARG A 14 9.13 -18.31 -2.35
N THR A 15 9.09 -19.08 -1.27
CA THR A 15 7.84 -19.46 -0.60
C THR A 15 7.11 -18.24 -0.07
N GLY A 16 7.82 -17.33 0.61
CA GLY A 16 7.25 -16.08 1.11
C GLY A 16 6.66 -15.19 -0.01
N GLN A 17 7.33 -15.08 -1.15
CA GLN A 17 6.81 -14.38 -2.33
C GLN A 17 5.52 -14.99 -2.84
N ARG A 18 5.48 -16.31 -2.99
CA ARG A 18 4.28 -17.03 -3.47
C ARG A 18 3.11 -16.87 -2.50
N THR A 19 3.35 -16.97 -1.20
CA THR A 19 2.33 -16.77 -0.16
C THR A 19 1.77 -15.34 -0.20
N VAL A 20 2.62 -14.32 -0.33
CA VAL A 20 2.17 -12.92 -0.41
C VAL A 20 1.34 -12.67 -1.68
N GLN A 21 1.75 -13.24 -2.82
CA GLN A 21 0.96 -13.13 -4.06
C GLN A 21 -0.42 -13.77 -3.94
N GLN A 22 -0.51 -14.95 -3.33
CA GLN A 22 -1.79 -15.63 -3.11
C GLN A 22 -2.70 -14.83 -2.18
N ALA A 23 -2.15 -14.29 -1.08
CA ALA A 23 -2.91 -13.41 -0.18
C ALA A 23 -3.42 -12.16 -0.90
N TYR A 24 -2.61 -11.58 -1.79
CA TYR A 24 -3.02 -10.42 -2.58
C TYR A 24 -4.17 -10.74 -3.55
N ALA A 25 -4.14 -11.91 -4.18
CA ALA A 25 -5.20 -12.36 -5.07
C ALA A 25 -6.53 -12.58 -4.32
N LEU A 26 -6.48 -13.16 -3.12
CA LEU A 26 -7.66 -13.36 -2.27
C LEU A 26 -8.28 -12.03 -1.83
N ILE A 27 -7.45 -11.09 -1.35
CA ILE A 27 -7.93 -9.75 -0.95
C ILE A 27 -8.57 -9.04 -2.14
N ARG A 28 -7.99 -9.15 -3.34
CA ARG A 28 -8.56 -8.57 -4.57
C ARG A 28 -9.94 -9.16 -4.87
N GLU A 29 -10.06 -10.48 -4.83
CA GLU A 29 -11.32 -11.18 -5.07
C GLU A 29 -12.39 -10.82 -4.03
N ASP A 30 -12.00 -10.67 -2.76
CA ASP A 30 -12.90 -10.26 -1.68
C ASP A 30 -13.36 -8.80 -1.84
N ILE A 31 -12.48 -7.89 -2.28
CA ILE A 31 -12.83 -6.50 -2.61
C ILE A 31 -13.85 -6.48 -3.76
N ASP A 32 -13.60 -7.26 -4.82
CA ASP A 32 -14.48 -7.33 -5.98
C ASP A 32 -15.86 -7.90 -5.61
N LYS A 33 -15.91 -8.88 -4.68
CA LYS A 33 -17.16 -9.48 -4.18
C LYS A 33 -17.91 -8.61 -3.18
N ALA A 34 -17.21 -7.83 -2.37
CA ALA A 34 -17.82 -7.08 -1.26
C ALA A 34 -18.64 -5.87 -1.73
N ASN A 35 -18.77 -5.63 -3.05
CA ASN A 35 -19.46 -4.47 -3.63
C ASN A 35 -19.00 -3.16 -2.95
N VAL A 36 -17.71 -3.09 -2.61
CA VAL A 36 -17.13 -1.96 -1.89
C VAL A 36 -17.27 -0.75 -2.78
N GLN A 37 -17.91 0.30 -2.25
CA GLN A 37 -18.07 1.53 -3.01
C GLN A 37 -16.69 2.09 -3.31
N ARG A 38 -16.49 2.56 -4.55
CA ARG A 38 -15.21 3.11 -4.99
C ARG A 38 -14.73 4.24 -4.06
N SER A 39 -15.65 4.99 -3.46
CA SER A 39 -15.39 6.02 -2.45
C SER A 39 -14.66 5.48 -1.22
N ASP A 40 -15.03 4.29 -0.75
CA ASP A 40 -14.50 3.70 0.48
C ASP A 40 -13.07 3.20 0.24
N LEU A 41 -12.82 2.61 -0.93
CA LEU A 41 -11.47 2.23 -1.36
C LEU A 41 -10.56 3.46 -1.52
N VAL A 42 -11.08 4.56 -2.07
CA VAL A 42 -10.33 5.81 -2.20
C VAL A 42 -10.02 6.41 -0.82
N ALA A 43 -11.00 6.45 0.09
CA ALA A 43 -10.78 6.92 1.46
C ALA A 43 -9.72 6.09 2.20
N GLN A 44 -9.77 4.77 2.05
CA GLN A 44 -8.78 3.87 2.65
C GLN A 44 -7.39 4.03 2.03
N ALA A 45 -7.30 4.23 0.71
CA ALA A 45 -6.04 4.53 0.03
C ALA A 45 -5.42 5.85 0.51
N ILE A 46 -6.23 6.91 0.67
CA ILE A 46 -5.79 8.20 1.22
C ILE A 46 -5.22 8.00 2.63
N HIS A 47 -5.93 7.28 3.50
CA HIS A 47 -5.49 7.01 4.87
C HIS A 47 -4.14 6.26 4.90
N LEU A 48 -4.01 5.20 4.11
CA LEU A 48 -2.77 4.41 4.03
C LEU A 48 -1.59 5.22 3.51
N LEU A 49 -1.80 6.13 2.56
CA LEU A 49 -0.77 7.03 2.04
C LEU A 49 -0.33 8.04 3.12
N MET A 50 -1.27 8.62 3.86
CA MET A 50 -0.95 9.52 4.97
C MET A 50 -0.15 8.80 6.07
N GLU A 51 -0.56 7.58 6.43
CA GLU A 51 0.14 6.77 7.43
C GLU A 51 1.54 6.35 6.95
N SER A 52 1.68 5.99 5.67
CA SER A 52 2.98 5.67 5.08
C SER A 52 3.93 6.87 5.11
N ALA A 53 3.43 8.08 4.84
CA ALA A 53 4.22 9.30 4.97
C ALA A 53 4.63 9.57 6.42
N ARG A 54 3.71 9.39 7.38
CA ARG A 54 4.00 9.53 8.82
C ARG A 54 5.07 8.54 9.29
N LEU A 55 4.96 7.27 8.88
CA LEU A 55 5.95 6.24 9.19
C LEU A 55 7.30 6.53 8.54
N GLY A 56 7.31 6.98 7.28
CA GLY A 56 8.52 7.40 6.58
C GLY A 56 9.26 8.52 7.31
N LEU A 57 8.54 9.51 7.85
CA LEU A 57 9.12 10.56 8.69
C LEU A 57 9.73 9.98 9.97
N SER A 58 8.99 9.11 10.67
CA SER A 58 9.46 8.50 11.93
C SER A 58 10.70 7.61 11.76
N GLN A 59 10.91 7.07 10.56
CA GLN A 59 12.04 6.20 10.22
C GLN A 59 13.17 6.94 9.50
N ASN A 60 13.07 8.28 9.39
CA ASN A 60 14.05 9.10 8.66
C ASN A 60 14.27 8.63 7.20
N ASN A 61 13.20 8.16 6.56
CA ASN A 61 13.19 7.63 5.19
C ASN A 61 12.47 8.61 4.25
N PRO A 62 13.16 9.64 3.73
CA PRO A 62 12.55 10.67 2.90
C PRO A 62 11.99 10.11 1.59
N GLY A 63 12.56 9.02 1.05
CA GLY A 63 12.05 8.38 -0.17
C GLY A 63 10.64 7.82 0.01
N ALA A 64 10.36 7.20 1.16
CA ALA A 64 9.02 6.72 1.49
C ALA A 64 8.01 7.88 1.65
N VAL A 65 8.43 8.98 2.26
CA VAL A 65 7.61 10.19 2.43
C VAL A 65 7.25 10.80 1.09
N VAL A 66 8.25 11.07 0.24
CA VAL A 66 8.04 11.66 -1.09
C VAL A 66 7.18 10.75 -1.96
N GLY A 67 7.42 9.44 -1.93
CA GLY A 67 6.62 8.47 -2.66
C GLY A 67 5.15 8.48 -2.24
N ALA A 68 4.87 8.49 -0.94
CA ALA A 68 3.50 8.52 -0.41
C ALA A 68 2.78 9.83 -0.76
N VAL A 69 3.45 10.98 -0.60
CA VAL A 69 2.88 12.31 -0.92
C VAL A 69 2.61 12.45 -2.42
N ALA A 70 3.50 11.97 -3.29
CA ALA A 70 3.30 12.04 -4.74
C ALA A 70 2.12 11.18 -5.22
N GLN A 71 1.84 10.05 -4.57
CA GLN A 71 0.65 9.24 -4.88
C GLN A 71 -0.62 9.89 -4.33
N LEU A 72 -0.55 10.51 -3.15
CA LEU A 72 -1.67 11.26 -2.58
C LEU A 72 -2.07 12.44 -3.46
N ASP A 73 -1.08 13.17 -3.96
CA ASP A 73 -1.26 14.26 -4.93
C ASP A 73 -2.01 13.80 -6.19
N LYS A 74 -1.56 12.71 -6.82
CA LYS A 74 -2.22 12.13 -8.00
C LYS A 74 -3.65 11.68 -7.73
N LEU A 75 -3.91 11.12 -6.54
CA LEU A 75 -5.21 10.59 -6.17
C LEU A 75 -6.23 11.70 -5.86
N CYS A 76 -5.77 12.78 -5.21
CA CYS A 76 -6.63 13.88 -4.77
C CYS A 76 -6.61 15.10 -5.72
N GLY A 77 -5.73 15.12 -6.72
CA GLY A 77 -5.56 16.23 -7.64
C GLY A 77 -5.09 17.51 -6.95
N LEU A 78 -4.15 17.40 -6.00
CA LEU A 78 -3.71 18.54 -5.18
C LEU A 78 -2.81 19.50 -5.97
N SER A 79 -2.10 18.98 -6.96
CA SER A 79 -1.29 19.74 -7.89
C SER A 79 -2.19 20.46 -8.90
N PRO A 80 -1.86 21.72 -9.26
CA PRO A 80 -2.52 22.41 -10.35
C PRO A 80 -2.47 21.56 -11.63
N ALA A 81 -3.59 21.48 -12.35
CA ALA A 81 -3.63 20.85 -13.66
C ALA A 81 -2.55 21.48 -14.54
N ARG A 82 -1.55 20.70 -14.95
CA ARG A 82 -0.55 21.15 -15.91
C ARG A 82 -1.24 21.23 -17.27
N HIS A 83 -1.59 22.45 -17.69
CA HIS A 83 -1.94 22.80 -19.07
C HIS A 83 -0.70 22.78 -19.96
#